data_AF-A0A9E3X0Y9-F1
#
_entry.id   AF-A0A9E3X0Y9-F1
#
_cell.length_a   1.000
_cell.length_b   1.000
_cell.length_c   1.000
_cell.angle_alpha   90.00
_cell.angle_beta   90.00
_cell.angle_gamma   90.00
#
_symmetry.space_group_name_H-M   'P 1'
#
loop_
_entity.id
_entity.type
_entity.pdbx_description
1 polymer ?
#
loop_
_entity_poly.entity_id
_entity_poly.type
_entity_poly.pdbx_seq_one_letter_code
_entity_poly.pdbx_strand_id
1 'polypeptide(L)' 'HGREEQQTYYHQRSPQKGYHLDYCFLPRQWFTQQADVTVGPFAPWGSLSDHTPLSVDLKLVSMSAQP' A
#
# COMPACT_ATOMS: atom_id res chain seq x y z
N HIS A 1 -5.83 18.64 -1.55
CA HIS A 1 -4.75 17.71 -1.13
C HIS A 1 -5.37 16.48 -0.49
N GLY A 2 -4.71 15.32 -0.60
CA GLY A 2 -5.06 14.12 0.17
C GLY A 2 -4.88 14.33 1.67
N ARG A 3 -5.43 13.43 2.50
CA ARG A 3 -5.34 13.44 3.97
C ARG A 3 -4.56 12.23 4.51
N GLU A 4 -4.00 11.42 3.63
CA GLU A 4 -3.23 10.23 3.95
C GLU A 4 -1.93 10.60 4.67
N GLU A 5 -1.67 9.96 5.81
CA GLU A 5 -0.57 10.33 6.71
C GLU A 5 0.71 9.49 6.48
N GLN A 6 0.58 8.31 5.87
CA GLN A 6 1.71 7.41 5.61
C GLN A 6 2.27 7.64 4.21
N GLN A 7 3.57 7.90 4.08
CA GLN A 7 4.18 8.22 2.79
C GLN A 7 4.74 6.95 2.12
N THR A 8 4.40 6.77 0.85
CA THR A 8 4.91 5.68 0.01
C THR A 8 5.98 6.16 -0.97
N TYR A 9 6.09 7.47 -1.18
CA TYR A 9 7.04 8.12 -2.07
C TYR A 9 7.80 9.23 -1.33
N TYR A 10 9.10 9.35 -1.59
CA TYR A 10 9.99 10.34 -0.99
C TYR A 10 10.78 11.04 -2.09
N HIS A 11 10.37 12.26 -2.45
CA HIS A 11 10.92 12.97 -3.61
C HIS A 11 12.44 13.13 -3.53
N GLN A 12 13.15 12.66 -4.56
CA GLN A 12 14.62 12.63 -4.61
C GLN A 12 15.24 11.85 -3.43
N ARG A 13 14.54 10.84 -2.90
CA ARG A 13 14.95 10.04 -1.74
C ARG A 13 15.16 10.87 -0.47
N SER A 14 14.40 11.97 -0.32
CA SER A 14 14.45 12.83 0.87
C SER A 14 13.34 12.45 1.86
N PRO A 15 13.66 12.02 3.10
CA PRO A 15 12.67 11.68 4.11
C PRO A 15 11.80 12.87 4.54
N GLN A 16 12.22 14.11 4.24
CA GLN A 16 11.47 15.34 4.52
C GLN A 16 10.44 15.69 3.42
N LYS A 17 10.45 14.98 2.28
CA LYS A 17 9.61 15.26 1.11
C LYS A 17 8.74 14.06 0.77
N GLY A 18 7.98 13.60 1.76
CA GLY A 18 7.14 12.41 1.63
C GLY A 18 5.74 12.71 1.08
N TYR A 19 5.22 11.79 0.26
CA TYR A 19 3.90 11.83 -0.35
C TYR A 19 3.28 10.42 -0.37
N HIS A 20 1.95 10.34 -0.40
CA HIS A 20 1.21 9.10 -0.61
C HIS A 20 0.77 9.06 -2.08
N LEU A 21 1.46 8.27 -2.90
CA LEU A 21 1.22 8.20 -4.35
C LEU A 21 0.87 6.79 -4.84
N ASP A 22 1.11 5.78 -4.03
CA ASP A 22 0.91 4.37 -4.40
C ASP A 22 -0.40 3.86 -3.81
N TYR A 23 -1.23 3.25 -4.65
CA TYR A 23 -2.56 2.76 -4.28
C TYR A 23 -2.77 1.34 -4.82
N CYS A 24 -3.51 0.53 -4.05
CA CYS A 24 -3.98 -0.79 -4.48
C CYS A 24 -5.51 -0.80 -4.48
N PHE A 25 -6.12 -0.88 -5.67
CA PHE A 25 -7.57 -0.95 -5.82
C PHE A 25 -8.00 -2.40 -6.02
N LEU A 26 -9.00 -2.84 -5.24
CA LEU A 26 -9.46 -4.22 -5.21
C LEU A 26 -10.98 -4.27 -5.29
N PRO A 27 -11.58 -5.24 -6.00
CA PRO A 27 -13.01 -5.47 -5.96
C PRO A 27 -13.48 -5.80 -4.54
N ARG A 28 -14.54 -5.12 -4.07
CA ARG A 28 -15.13 -5.35 -2.74
C ARG A 28 -15.54 -6.81 -2.50
N GLN A 29 -15.82 -7.55 -3.57
CA GLN A 29 -16.24 -8.96 -3.50
C GLN A 29 -15.11 -9.92 -3.15
N TRP A 30 -13.84 -9.51 -3.26
CA TRP A 30 -12.69 -10.40 -3.03
C TRP A 30 -12.46 -10.72 -1.56
N PHE A 31 -12.97 -9.90 -0.65
CA PHE A 31 -12.71 -10.02 0.78
C PHE A 31 -13.98 -9.72 1.58
N THR A 32 -14.23 -10.52 2.62
CA THR A 32 -15.36 -10.30 3.55
C THR A 32 -14.97 -9.44 4.75
N GLN A 33 -13.67 -9.30 4.99
CA GLN A 33 -13.10 -8.55 6.10
C GLN A 33 -12.20 -7.44 5.58
N GLN A 34 -11.93 -6.44 6.42
CA GLN A 34 -11.00 -5.38 6.10
C GLN A 34 -9.63 -5.96 5.73
N ALA A 35 -9.01 -5.40 4.70
CA ALA A 35 -7.65 -5.74 4.29
C ALA A 35 -6.64 -5.20 5.31
N ASP A 36 -5.60 -5.96 5.58
CA ASP A 36 -4.46 -5.49 6.36
C ASP A 36 -3.51 -4.76 5.42
N VAL A 37 -3.31 -3.46 5.64
CA VAL A 37 -2.50 -2.58 4.77
C VAL A 37 -1.30 -2.08 5.54
N THR A 38 -0.11 -2.28 4.98
CA THR A 38 1.15 -1.84 5.58
C THR A 38 1.96 -1.02 4.58
N VAL A 39 2.45 0.14 5.02
CA VAL A 39 3.46 0.93 4.31
C VAL A 39 4.83 0.67 4.95
N GLY A 40 5.80 0.25 4.14
CA GLY A 40 7.16 0.00 4.61
C GLY A 40 7.87 1.29 5.05
N PRO A 41 8.79 1.22 6.02
CA PRO A 41 9.54 2.38 6.49
C PRO A 41 10.54 2.87 5.44
N PHE A 42 10.93 4.15 5.48
CA PHE A 42 11.90 4.69 4.51
C PHE A 42 13.26 3.98 4.53
N ALA A 43 13.85 3.71 5.72
CA ALA A 43 15.12 2.99 5.86
C ALA A 43 14.80 1.52 6.16
N PRO A 44 14.58 0.68 5.12
CA PRO A 44 15.67 0.15 4.28
C PRO A 44 15.58 0.46 2.78
N TRP A 45 14.47 1.02 2.31
CA TRP A 45 14.15 1.12 0.88
C TRP A 45 14.72 2.36 0.21
N GLY A 46 14.92 3.45 0.95
CA GLY A 46 15.34 4.75 0.45
C GLY A 46 16.70 4.78 -0.26
N SER A 47 17.54 3.76 -0.04
CA SER A 47 18.80 3.57 -0.77
C SER A 47 18.62 2.88 -2.13
N LEU A 48 17.53 2.13 -2.30
CA LEU A 48 17.22 1.31 -3.48
C LEU A 48 16.22 2.01 -4.41
N SER A 49 15.27 2.74 -3.84
CA SER A 49 14.17 3.41 -4.55
C SER A 49 13.78 4.70 -3.82
N ASP A 50 13.16 5.64 -4.52
CA ASP A 50 12.45 6.77 -3.91
C ASP A 50 11.02 6.40 -3.45
N HIS A 51 10.58 5.16 -3.68
CA HIS A 51 9.37 4.58 -3.12
C HIS A 51 9.66 3.58 -1.98
N THR A 52 8.73 3.46 -1.04
CA THR A 52 8.64 2.37 -0.07
C THR A 52 7.48 1.44 -0.47
N PRO A 53 7.54 0.15 -0.12
CA PRO A 53 6.50 -0.79 -0.52
C PRO A 53 5.19 -0.51 0.21
N LEU A 54 4.09 -0.59 -0.54
CA LEU A 54 2.73 -0.77 -0.03
C LEU A 54 2.38 -2.26 -0.13
N SER A 55 2.06 -2.88 1.00
CA SER A 55 1.66 -4.29 1.07
C SER A 55 0.21 -4.40 1.53
N VAL A 56 -0.55 -5.28 0.88
CA VAL A 56 -1.97 -5.52 1.18
C VAL A 56 -2.18 -7.01 1.34
N ASP A 57 -2.46 -7.42 2.57
CA ASP A 57 -2.78 -8.80 2.91
C ASP A 57 -4.31 -8.98 2.95
N LEU A 58 -4.78 -9.97 2.20
CA LEU A 58 -6.21 -10.23 2.01
C LEU A 58 -6.60 -11.59 2.53
N LYS A 59 -7.68 -11.62 3.32
CA LYS A 59 -8.45 -12.84 3.56
C LYS A 59 -9.46 -13.00 2.43
N LEU A 60 -9.05 -13.77 1.43
CA LEU A 60 -9.89 -14.01 0.25
C LEU A 60 -11.13 -14.79 0.63
N VAL A 61 -12.25 -14.40 0.03
CA VAL A 61 -13.45 -15.23 0.04
C VAL A 61 -13.18 -16.43 -0.86
N SER A 62 -13.41 -17.64 -0.34
CA SER A 62 -13.47 -18.82 -1.19
C SER A 62 -14.62 -18.63 -2.18
N MET A 63 -14.30 -18.32 -3.43
CA MET A 63 -15.28 -18.33 -4.50
C MET A 63 -15.60 -19.79 -4.80
N SER A 64 -16.70 -20.30 -4.24
CA SER A 64 -17.30 -21.51 -4.81
C SER A 64 -17.63 -21.19 -6.26
N ALA A 65 -17.02 -21.91 -7.21
CA ALA A 65 -17.41 -21.85 -8.60
C ALA A 65 -18.93 -22.05 -8.66
N GLN A 66 -19.67 -20.98 -8.99
CA GLN A 66 -21.09 -21.14 -9.27
C GLN A 66 -21.19 -22.00 -10.54
N PRO A 67 -22.07 -23.01 -10.55
CA PRO A 67 -22.24 -23.90 -11.70
C PRO A 67 -22.73 -23.18 -12.94
#